data_AF-A0AAJ0MCI9-F1
#
_entry.id   AF-A0AAJ0MCI9-F1
#
_cell.length_a   1.000
_cell.length_b   1.000
_cell.length_c   1.000
_cell.angle_alpha   90.00
_cell.angle_beta   90.00
_cell.angle_gamma   90.00
#
_symmetry.space_group_name_H-M   'P 1'
#
loop_
_entity.id
_entity.type
_entity.pdbx_description
1 polymer ?
#
loop_
_entity_poly.entity_id
_entity_poly.type
_entity_poly.pdbx_seq_one_letter_code
_entity_poly.pdbx_strand_id
1 'polypeptide(L)'
;SLAAIGSIGSLEQIWLSAGWQFGWRHQWLIDHNAVRSCLQRLAKLKRLAISRDTYQVLDGGLSLELGSLGVWERAHRNRMLRGGEKYAAAFPCLEWMYCGQWPMEIRKVGGSGGTIRAVPLGKERDSCRTLLH
;
A
#
# COMPACT_ATOMS: atom_id res chain seq x y z
N SER A 1 -1.14 -20.98 -0.18
CA SER A 1 -1.39 -20.09 0.97
C SER A 1 -0.38 -18.94 0.97
N LEU A 2 -0.64 -17.82 1.64
CA LEU A 2 0.29 -16.68 1.70
C LEU A 2 1.67 -17.08 2.27
N ALA A 3 1.68 -18.03 3.21
CA ALA A 3 2.90 -18.61 3.78
C ALA A 3 3.77 -19.35 2.76
N ALA A 4 3.18 -20.04 1.77
CA ALA A 4 3.93 -20.73 0.72
C ALA A 4 4.60 -19.75 -0.26
N ILE A 5 3.96 -18.60 -0.51
CA ILE A 5 4.60 -17.52 -1.30
C ILE A 5 5.75 -16.91 -0.51
N GLY A 6 5.57 -16.72 0.81
CA GLY A 6 6.62 -16.22 1.70
C GLY A 6 7.88 -17.08 1.77
N SER A 7 7.87 -18.34 1.32
CA SER A 7 9.08 -19.17 1.21
C SER A 7 9.89 -18.97 -0.07
N ILE A 8 9.39 -18.21 -1.06
CA ILE A 8 10.08 -17.99 -2.34
C ILE A 8 11.07 -16.82 -2.19
N GLY A 9 12.25 -17.08 -1.62
CA GLY A 9 13.23 -16.03 -1.30
C GLY A 9 13.82 -15.27 -2.50
N SER A 10 13.59 -15.72 -3.73
CA SER A 10 14.01 -15.04 -4.96
C SER A 10 13.01 -13.99 -5.47
N LEU A 11 11.83 -13.90 -4.84
CA LEU A 11 10.71 -13.18 -5.40
C LEU A 11 10.87 -11.66 -5.19
N GLU A 12 10.91 -10.92 -6.29
CA GLU A 12 11.15 -9.46 -6.29
C GLU A 12 9.88 -8.62 -6.42
N GLN A 13 8.80 -9.19 -6.96
CA GLN A 13 7.56 -8.46 -7.24
C GLN A 13 6.33 -9.29 -6.86
N ILE A 14 5.45 -8.75 -6.03
CA ILE A 14 4.16 -9.36 -5.67
C ILE A 14 3.04 -8.37 -5.97
N TRP A 15 1.96 -8.88 -6.55
CA TRP A 15 0.67 -8.21 -6.56
C TRP A 15 -0.38 -9.09 -5.87
N LEU A 16 -1.01 -8.53 -4.84
CA LEU A 16 -2.15 -9.10 -4.14
C LEU A 16 -3.42 -8.32 -4.47
N SER A 17 -4.49 -9.05 -4.75
CA SER A 17 -5.82 -8.52 -4.94
C SER A 17 -6.82 -9.50 -4.32
N ALA A 18 -7.91 -9.00 -3.77
CA ALA A 18 -9.00 -9.83 -3.27
C ALA A 18 -10.36 -9.23 -3.60
N GLY A 19 -11.38 -10.11 -3.55
CA GLY A 19 -12.72 -9.78 -3.99
C GLY A 19 -12.87 -9.88 -5.51
N TRP A 20 -14.02 -9.44 -6.02
CA TRP A 20 -14.30 -9.46 -7.45
C TRP A 20 -13.42 -8.45 -8.19
N GLN A 21 -12.77 -8.88 -9.27
CA GLN A 21 -11.94 -8.01 -10.11
C GLN A 21 -12.79 -7.02 -10.94
N PHE A 22 -14.11 -7.21 -10.96
CA PHE A 22 -15.07 -6.37 -11.66
C PHE A 22 -16.04 -5.71 -10.67
N GLY A 23 -16.42 -4.46 -10.95
CA GLY A 23 -17.44 -3.73 -10.20
C GLY A 23 -16.95 -2.91 -9.00
N TRP A 24 -17.89 -2.21 -8.37
CA TRP A 24 -17.67 -1.09 -7.44
C TRP A 24 -17.29 -1.49 -6.01
N ARG A 25 -17.39 -2.77 -5.63
CA ARG A 25 -17.09 -3.26 -4.27
C ARG A 25 -15.58 -3.44 -4.06
N HIS A 26 -14.90 -2.35 -3.72
CA HIS A 26 -13.46 -2.30 -3.44
C HIS A 26 -13.14 -2.45 -1.94
N GLN A 27 -13.78 -3.40 -1.27
CA GLN A 27 -13.80 -3.45 0.20
C GLN A 27 -13.15 -4.74 0.73
N TRP A 28 -11.86 -4.92 0.49
CA TRP A 28 -11.10 -5.86 1.31
C TRP A 28 -10.53 -5.11 2.51
N LEU A 29 -11.01 -5.42 3.72
CA LEU A 29 -10.37 -5.00 4.96
C LEU A 29 -9.09 -5.83 5.13
N ILE A 30 -7.96 -5.27 4.71
CA ILE A 30 -6.69 -5.97 4.73
C ILE A 30 -6.06 -5.86 6.10
N ASP A 31 -5.76 -7.02 6.69
CA ASP A 31 -4.84 -7.08 7.81
C ASP A 31 -3.39 -6.93 7.30
N HIS A 32 -2.94 -5.68 7.21
CA HIS A 32 -1.57 -5.36 6.83
C HIS A 32 -0.52 -5.91 7.80
N ASN A 33 -0.88 -6.23 9.05
CA ASN A 33 0.05 -6.88 9.98
C ASN A 33 0.25 -8.33 9.59
N ALA A 34 -0.85 -9.05 9.31
CA ALA A 34 -0.80 -10.43 8.86
C ALA A 34 -0.03 -10.58 7.54
N VAL A 35 -0.26 -9.69 6.56
CA VAL A 35 0.47 -9.71 5.28
C VAL A 35 1.97 -9.52 5.51
N ARG A 36 2.38 -8.54 6.31
CA ARG A 36 3.80 -8.32 6.64
C ARG A 36 4.42 -9.52 7.32
N SER A 37 3.75 -10.09 8.31
CA SER A 37 4.24 -11.26 9.05
C SER A 37 4.41 -12.48 8.13
N CYS A 38 3.45 -12.74 7.24
CA CYS A 38 3.51 -13.88 6.32
C CYS A 38 4.62 -13.73 5.27
N LEU A 39 4.87 -12.50 4.80
CA LEU A 39 5.77 -12.24 3.68
C LEU A 39 7.17 -11.80 4.12
N GLN A 40 7.43 -11.53 5.40
CA GLN A 40 8.70 -10.97 5.90
C GLN A 40 9.99 -11.70 5.45
N ARG A 41 9.88 -12.98 5.05
CA ARG A 41 11.00 -13.78 4.56
C ARG A 41 11.44 -13.42 3.14
N LEU A 42 10.64 -12.64 2.41
CA LEU A 42 10.93 -12.16 1.06
C LEU A 42 11.93 -11.00 1.09
N ALA A 43 13.16 -11.30 1.48
CA ALA A 43 14.21 -10.30 1.64
C ALA A 43 14.55 -9.54 0.35
N LYS A 44 14.25 -10.13 -0.82
CA LYS A 44 14.49 -9.54 -2.15
C LYS A 44 13.29 -8.81 -2.74
N LEU A 45 12.19 -8.69 -2.00
CA LEU A 45 10.98 -8.03 -2.51
C LEU A 45 11.25 -6.53 -2.73
N LYS A 46 11.16 -6.10 -4.00
CA LYS A 46 11.35 -4.71 -4.44
C LYS A 46 10.04 -4.00 -4.70
N ARG A 47 9.03 -4.72 -5.20
CA ARG A 47 7.72 -4.17 -5.57
C ARG A 47 6.60 -4.94 -4.90
N LEU A 48 5.74 -4.24 -4.16
CA LEU A 48 4.54 -4.82 -3.56
C LEU A 48 3.31 -4.00 -3.96
N ALA A 49 2.39 -4.62 -4.69
CA ALA A 49 1.09 -4.04 -4.96
C ALA A 49 0.02 -4.75 -4.15
N ILE A 50 -0.83 -3.95 -3.51
CA ILE A 50 -2.04 -4.41 -2.84
C ILE A 50 -3.17 -3.57 -3.44
N SER A 51 -4.04 -4.20 -4.22
CA SER A 51 -5.18 -3.51 -4.85
C SER A 51 -6.51 -3.88 -4.21
N ARG A 52 -7.52 -3.04 -4.43
CA ARG A 52 -8.89 -3.19 -3.87
C ARG A 52 -8.94 -3.08 -2.34
N ASP A 53 -8.00 -2.34 -1.75
CA ASP A 53 -7.77 -2.19 -0.32
C ASP A 53 -8.14 -0.79 0.21
N THR A 54 -9.09 -0.13 -0.46
CA THR A 54 -9.48 1.24 -0.12
C THR A 54 -10.72 1.27 0.75
N TYR A 55 -10.59 1.89 1.92
CA TYR A 55 -11.70 2.15 2.83
C TYR A 55 -12.57 3.28 2.30
N GLN A 56 -13.88 3.07 2.24
CA GLN A 56 -14.81 4.17 1.96
C GLN A 56 -14.85 5.14 3.14
N VAL A 57 -15.08 6.42 2.82
CA VAL A 57 -15.62 7.39 3.80
C VAL A 57 -16.92 6.76 4.31
N LEU A 58 -17.11 6.72 5.63
CA LEU A 58 -18.35 6.22 6.23
C LEU A 58 -19.54 6.86 5.52
N ASP A 59 -20.35 6.04 4.86
CA ASP A 59 -21.51 6.42 4.05
C ASP A 59 -22.71 6.78 4.96
N GLY A 60 -22.45 7.57 6.00
CA GLY A 60 -23.36 7.76 7.13
C GLY A 60 -23.25 9.16 7.73
N GLY A 61 -23.81 10.14 7.00
CA GLY A 61 -24.30 11.39 7.58
C GLY A 61 -23.29 12.55 7.65
N LEU A 62 -23.54 13.57 6.81
CA LEU A 62 -23.00 14.94 6.90
C LEU A 62 -21.55 15.16 6.43
N SER A 63 -21.27 14.89 5.14
CA SER A 63 -20.14 15.52 4.43
C SER A 63 -20.65 16.61 3.48
N LEU A 64 -21.19 17.70 4.03
CA LEU A 64 -21.65 18.86 3.26
C LEU A 64 -20.58 19.95 3.05
N GLU A 65 -19.32 19.69 3.39
CA GLU A 65 -18.24 20.67 3.21
C GLU A 65 -17.17 20.06 2.29
N LEU A 66 -16.92 20.69 1.13
CA LEU A 66 -15.77 20.37 0.25
C LEU A 66 -14.43 20.32 1.02
N GLY A 67 -14.34 21.06 2.13
CA GLY A 67 -13.21 21.01 3.07
C GLY A 67 -13.01 19.64 3.74
N SER A 68 -14.09 18.89 4.00
CA SER A 68 -14.05 17.55 4.62
C SER A 68 -13.44 16.51 3.69
N LEU A 69 -13.77 16.55 2.39
CA LEU A 69 -13.20 15.63 1.39
C LEU A 69 -11.69 15.84 1.24
N GLY A 70 -11.22 17.09 1.16
CA GLY A 70 -9.79 17.40 1.06
C GLY A 70 -9.00 17.00 2.32
N VAL A 71 -9.59 17.17 3.50
CA VAL A 71 -8.98 16.70 4.76
C VAL A 71 -8.95 15.18 4.83
N TRP A 72 -10.03 14.50 4.44
CA TRP A 72 -10.08 13.05 4.41
C TRP A 72 -9.08 12.46 3.42
N GLU A 73 -9.01 12.96 2.19
CA GLU A 73 -8.05 12.47 1.18
C GLU A 73 -6.61 12.63 1.68
N ARG A 74 -6.29 13.77 2.31
CA ARG A 74 -4.97 13.99 2.92
C ARG A 74 -4.70 13.01 4.07
N ALA A 75 -5.68 12.78 4.94
CA ALA A 75 -5.55 11.86 6.06
C ALA A 75 -5.42 10.40 5.60
N HIS A 76 -6.21 9.99 4.61
CA HIS A 76 -6.16 8.69 3.96
C HIS A 76 -4.79 8.44 3.32
N ARG A 77 -4.32 9.36 2.47
CA ARG A 77 -2.97 9.30 1.89
C ARG A 77 -1.90 9.15 2.96
N ASN A 78 -1.90 10.02 3.97
CA ASN A 78 -0.91 9.97 5.04
C ASN A 78 -0.95 8.65 5.82
N ARG A 79 -2.14 8.05 6.00
CA ARG A 79 -2.29 6.73 6.61
C ARG A 79 -1.67 5.64 5.74
N MET A 80 -1.90 5.68 4.42
CA MET A 80 -1.32 4.71 3.48
C MET A 80 0.21 4.83 3.42
N LEU A 81 0.76 6.05 3.41
CA LEU A 81 2.21 6.27 3.45
C LEU A 81 2.84 5.72 4.73
N ARG A 82 2.23 5.95 5.91
CA ARG A 82 2.68 5.33 7.17
C ARG A 82 2.58 3.80 7.14
N GLY A 83 1.61 3.27 6.41
CA GLY A 83 1.54 1.86 6.07
C GLY A 83 2.75 1.42 5.24
N GLY A 84 3.05 2.12 4.15
CA GLY A 84 4.22 1.86 3.30
C GLY A 84 5.55 1.86 4.06
N GLU A 85 5.77 2.82 4.96
CA GLU A 85 6.96 2.87 5.82
C GLU A 85 7.09 1.63 6.71
N LYS A 86 5.96 1.18 7.25
CA LYS A 86 5.82 -0.04 8.04
C LYS A 86 6.10 -1.32 7.24
N TYR A 87 5.83 -1.32 5.94
CA TYR A 87 6.24 -2.39 5.02
C TYR A 87 7.73 -2.29 4.73
N ALA A 88 8.24 -1.13 4.35
CA ALA A 88 9.65 -0.95 4.03
C ALA A 88 10.59 -1.25 5.21
N ALA A 89 10.15 -1.05 6.45
CA ALA A 89 10.87 -1.53 7.64
C ALA A 89 10.97 -3.06 7.73
N ALA A 90 9.99 -3.80 7.20
CA ALA A 90 9.96 -5.26 7.18
C ALA A 90 10.61 -5.86 5.91
N PHE A 91 10.72 -5.09 4.83
CA PHE A 91 11.24 -5.51 3.53
C PHE A 91 12.46 -4.64 3.15
N PRO A 92 13.70 -5.07 3.46
CA PRO A 92 14.89 -4.22 3.35
C PRO A 92 15.21 -3.70 1.94
N CYS A 93 14.74 -4.42 0.92
CA CYS A 93 14.91 -4.11 -0.50
C CYS A 93 13.66 -3.49 -1.14
N LEU A 94 12.62 -3.14 -0.36
CA LEU A 94 11.40 -2.57 -0.93
C LEU A 94 11.69 -1.17 -1.49
N GLU A 95 11.42 -1.00 -2.78
CA GLU A 95 11.65 0.24 -3.53
C GLU A 95 10.32 0.92 -3.88
N TRP A 96 9.27 0.11 -4.07
CA TRP A 96 7.97 0.60 -4.51
C TRP A 96 6.83 -0.16 -3.86
N MET A 97 5.76 0.55 -3.54
CA MET A 97 4.53 -0.03 -3.03
C MET A 97 3.30 0.63 -3.64
N TYR A 98 2.21 -0.13 -3.76
CA TYR A 98 0.88 0.40 -3.99
C TYR A 98 -0.08 -0.14 -2.92
N CYS A 99 -0.77 0.76 -2.22
CA CYS A 99 -1.85 0.43 -1.29
C CYS A 99 -2.80 1.63 -1.11
N GLY A 100 -4.08 1.34 -0.87
CA GLY A 100 -5.14 2.31 -0.68
C GLY A 100 -5.28 3.31 -1.83
N GLN A 101 -5.02 2.86 -3.05
CA GLN A 101 -4.98 3.69 -4.27
C GLN A 101 -3.81 4.69 -4.36
N TRP A 102 -2.75 4.49 -3.59
CA TRP A 102 -1.56 5.33 -3.64
C TRP A 102 -0.33 4.55 -4.11
N PRO A 103 0.18 4.84 -5.32
CA PRO A 103 1.52 4.41 -5.71
C PRO A 103 2.54 5.26 -4.95
N MET A 104 3.52 4.60 -4.34
CA MET A 104 4.52 5.24 -3.50
C MET A 104 5.91 4.64 -3.70
N GLU A 105 6.91 5.51 -3.68
CA GLU A 105 8.33 5.17 -3.69
C GLU A 105 8.84 5.09 -2.25
N ILE A 106 9.72 4.13 -1.99
CA ILE A 106 10.40 3.98 -0.71
C ILE A 106 11.78 4.61 -0.81
N ARG A 107 12.03 5.63 0.01
CA ARG A 107 13.30 6.35 0.06
C ARG A 107 13.94 6.19 1.43
N LYS A 108 15.27 6.00 1.45
CA LYS A 108 16.09 6.09 2.66
C LYS A 108 16.60 7.53 2.75
N VAL A 109 16.19 8.25 3.81
CA VAL A 109 16.54 9.67 4.01
C VAL A 109 17.56 9.78 5.13
N GLY A 110 18.73 10.35 4.83
CA GLY A 110 19.93 10.25 5.68
C GLY A 110 20.73 8.98 5.36
N GLY A 111 22.05 9.00 5.51
CA GLY A 111 22.95 7.94 5.04
C GLY A 111 22.81 6.59 5.77
N SER A 112 23.94 6.01 6.22
CA SER A 112 23.97 4.75 6.97
C SER A 112 23.25 4.90 8.33
N GLY A 113 21.94 4.63 8.36
CA GLY A 113 21.05 4.87 9.50
C GLY A 113 19.82 5.74 9.17
N GLY A 114 19.62 6.08 7.89
CA GLY A 114 18.53 6.93 7.43
C GLY A 114 17.13 6.45 7.78
N THR A 115 16.23 7.41 8.00
CA THR A 115 14.81 7.13 8.19
C THR A 115 14.19 6.69 6.87
N ILE A 116 13.45 5.59 6.89
CA ILE A 116 12.69 5.12 5.73
C ILE A 116 11.44 5.98 5.59
N ARG A 117 11.19 6.48 4.38
CA ARG A 117 10.00 7.26 4.03
C ARG A 117 9.31 6.71 2.81
N ALA A 118 7.99 6.62 2.89
CA ALA A 118 7.15 6.39 1.72
C ALA A 118 6.72 7.76 1.14
N VAL A 119 6.92 7.94 -0.16
CA VAL A 119 6.62 9.20 -0.88
C VAL A 119 5.61 8.89 -1.98
N PRO A 120 4.47 9.61 -2.07
CA PRO A 120 3.50 9.38 -3.12
C PRO A 120 4.08 9.78 -4.48
N LEU A 121 3.83 8.97 -5.51
CA LEU A 121 4.27 9.23 -6.88
C LEU A 121 3.36 10.22 -7.63
N GLY A 122 2.17 10.49 -7.11
CA GLY A 122 1.18 11.39 -7.71
C GLY A 122 0.53 12.32 -6.69
N LYS A 123 -0.22 13.30 -7.20
CA LYS A 123 -1.04 14.20 -6.37
C LYS A 123 -2.43 13.62 -6.07
N GLU A 124 -2.85 12.63 -6.85
CA GLU A 124 -4.17 12.01 -6.83
C GLU A 124 -4.07 10.49 -6.71
N ARG A 125 -5.20 9.85 -6.40
CA ARG A 125 -5.33 8.39 -6.34
C ARG A 125 -5.15 7.78 -7.72
N ASP A 126 -4.54 6.60 -7.77
CA ASP A 126 -4.32 5.84 -8.99
C ASP A 126 -5.05 4.49 -8.92
N SER A 127 -5.53 4.02 -10.06
CA SER A 127 -6.12 2.68 -10.20
C SER A 127 -5.09 1.54 -10.19
N CYS A 128 -3.80 1.89 -10.20
CA CYS A 128 -2.62 1.05 -10.43
C CYS A 128 -2.56 0.35 -11.78
N ARG A 129 -3.58 0.49 -12.63
CA ARG A 129 -3.72 -0.32 -13.84
C ARG A 129 -2.55 -0.13 -14.81
N THR A 130 -1.99 1.07 -14.84
CA THR A 130 -0.83 1.44 -15.69
C THR A 130 0.52 1.04 -15.08
N LEU A 131 0.56 0.65 -13.80
CA LEU A 131 1.81 0.40 -13.05
C LEU A 131 2.07 -1.09 -12.77
N LEU A 132 1.10 -1.96 -13.08
CA LEU A 132 1.16 -3.42 -12.83
C LEU A 132 1.51 -4.26 -14.07
N HIS A 133 2.04 -3.63 -15.13
CA HIS A 133 2.52 -4.31 -16.34
C HIS A 133 3.96 -4.83 -16.17
#